data_AF-A0A2I0L8W3-F1
#
_entry.id   AF-A0A2I0L8W3-F1
#
_cell.length_a   1.000
_cell.length_b   1.000
_cell.length_c   1.000
_cell.angle_alpha   90.00
_cell.angle_beta   90.00
_cell.angle_gamma   90.00
#
_symmetry.space_group_name_H-M   'P 1'
#
loop_
_entity.id
_entity.type
_entity.pdbx_description
1 polymer ?
#
loop_
_entity_poly.entity_id
_entity_poly.type
_entity_poly.pdbx_seq_one_letter_code
_entity_poly.pdbx_strand_id
1 'polypeptide(L)' 'MPYACNEQLPWIPLISTIGFLILLGYFISLIIWFSNTFFRPPKYLRKHYGSWAIVTGCTDGIGRAFARKLAREGLNLIL' A
#
# COMPACT_ATOMS: atom_id res chain seq x y z
N MET A 1 -6.60 -22.53 58.17
CA MET A 1 -7.83 -22.61 57.35
C MET A 1 -7.58 -21.84 56.06
N PRO A 2 -7.78 -22.45 54.88
CA PRO A 2 -7.16 -22.01 53.64
C PRO A 2 -8.01 -20.93 52.95
N TYR A 3 -7.44 -19.74 52.79
CA TYR A 3 -7.89 -18.74 51.82
C TYR A 3 -7.26 -19.10 50.46
N ALA A 4 -7.66 -20.26 49.94
CA ALA A 4 -7.45 -20.62 48.55
C ALA A 4 -8.78 -20.43 47.83
N CYS A 5 -9.15 -19.18 47.58
CA CYS A 5 -10.20 -18.83 46.63
C CYS A 5 -9.55 -18.04 45.49
N ASN A 6 -8.79 -18.80 44.72
CA ASN A 6 -8.32 -18.52 43.38
C ASN A 6 -9.50 -18.48 42.38
N GLU A 7 -10.54 -17.71 42.68
CA GLU A 7 -11.44 -17.22 41.64
C GLU A 7 -10.75 -16.05 40.94
N GLN A 8 -9.68 -16.38 40.21
CA GLN A 8 -9.15 -15.53 39.16
C GLN A 8 -10.22 -15.46 38.07
N LEU A 9 -11.18 -14.56 38.29
CA LEU A 9 -12.21 -14.08 37.37
C LEU A 9 -11.76 -14.30 35.90
N PRO A 10 -12.18 -15.42 35.26
CA PRO A 10 -11.58 -15.89 34.01
C PRO A 10 -11.81 -14.94 32.84
N TRP A 11 -12.71 -13.97 33.03
CA TRP A 11 -13.01 -12.88 32.12
C TRP A 11 -11.90 -11.83 32.00
N ILE A 12 -11.01 -11.67 32.99
CA ILE A 12 -9.90 -10.70 32.92
C ILE A 12 -8.90 -11.05 31.80
N PRO A 13 -8.35 -12.29 31.72
CA PRO A 13 -7.47 -12.65 30.61
C PRO A 13 -8.21 -12.69 29.26
N LEU A 14 -9.52 -12.96 29.25
CA LEU A 14 -10.32 -12.92 28.03
C LEU A 14 -10.42 -11.49 27.46
N ILE A 15 -10.71 -10.50 28.30
CA ILE A 15 -10.78 -9.10 27.86
C ILE A 15 -9.39 -8.59 27.43
N SER A 16 -8.33 -8.99 28.15
CA SER A 16 -6.96 -8.62 27.81
C SER A 16 -6.49 -9.19 26.46
N THR A 17 -6.83 -10.45 26.17
CA THR A 17 -6.45 -11.08 24.90
C THR A 17 -7.22 -10.48 23.73
N ILE A 18 -8.51 -10.18 23.91
CA ILE A 18 -9.34 -9.49 22.91
C ILE A 18 -8.80 -8.09 22.62
N GLY A 19 -8.48 -7.31 23.67
CA GLY A 19 -7.89 -5.98 23.52
C GLY A 19 -6.56 -6.02 22.77
N PHE A 20 -5.71 -6.99 23.09
CA PHE A 20 -4.41 -7.18 22.42
C PHE A 20 -4.57 -7.57 20.94
N LEU A 21 -5.51 -8.45 20.61
CA LEU A 21 -5.82 -8.83 19.22
C LEU A 21 -6.31 -7.64 18.39
N ILE A 22 -7.15 -6.78 18.96
CA ILE A 22 -7.62 -5.56 18.29
C ILE A 22 -6.46 -4.58 18.08
N LEU A 23 -5.63 -4.37 19.10
CA LEU A 23 -4.48 -3.48 19.01
C LEU A 23 -3.50 -3.96 17.93
N LEU A 24 -3.20 -5.27 17.91
CA LEU A 24 -2.34 -5.89 16.92
C LEU A 24 -2.90 -5.76 15.49
N GLY A 25 -4.20 -5.99 15.31
CA GLY A 25 -4.87 -5.78 14.02
C GLY A 25 -4.79 -4.32 13.55
N TYR A 26 -4.91 -3.37 14.47
CA TYR A 26 -4.76 -1.94 14.18
C TYR A 26 -3.34 -1.60 13.74
N PHE A 27 -2.34 -2.13 14.43
CA PHE A 27 -0.92 -2.00 14.05
C PHE A 27 -0.64 -2.57 12.67
N ILE A 28 -1.17 -3.76 12.36
CA ILE A 28 -1.04 -4.39 11.03
C ILE A 28 -1.69 -3.51 9.96
N SER A 29 -2.90 -3.00 10.23
CA SER A 29 -3.60 -2.09 9.31
C SER A 29 -2.80 -0.80 9.05
N LEU A 30 -2.19 -0.23 10.08
CA LEU A 30 -1.28 0.92 9.99
C LEU A 30 -0.06 0.63 9.10
N ILE A 31 0.57 -0.53 9.30
CA ILE A 31 1.75 -0.94 8.52
C ILE A 31 1.36 -1.20 7.05
N ILE A 32 0.22 -1.84 6.79
CA ILE A 32 -0.26 -2.07 5.42
C ILE A 32 -0.61 -0.75 4.74
N TRP A 33 -1.28 0.17 5.44
CA TRP A 33 -1.61 1.50 4.90
C TRP A 33 -0.34 2.29 4.56
N PHE A 34 0.64 2.28 5.46
CA PHE A 34 1.93 2.93 5.26
C PHE A 34 2.70 2.30 4.09
N SER A 35 2.78 0.97 4.08
CA SER A 35 3.44 0.21 3.03
C SER A 35 2.77 0.43 1.67
N ASN A 36 1.44 0.40 1.58
CA ASN A 36 0.72 0.61 0.33
C ASN A 36 0.78 2.07 -0.18
N THR A 37 1.05 3.02 0.71
CA THR A 37 1.28 4.43 0.34
C THR A 37 2.68 4.64 -0.23
N PHE A 38 3.68 3.96 0.36
CA PHE A 38 5.07 4.06 -0.06
C PHE A 38 5.39 3.15 -1.26
N PHE A 39 5.00 1.88 -1.18
CA PHE A 39 5.05 0.88 -2.25
C PHE A 39 3.77 0.92 -3.09
N ARG A 40 3.40 2.08 -3.62
CA ARG A 40 2.47 2.08 -4.75
C ARG A 40 3.20 1.44 -5.93
N PRO A 41 2.81 0.23 -6.38
CA PRO A 41 3.48 -0.39 -7.51
C PRO A 41 3.37 0.56 -8.70
N PRO A 42 4.43 0.69 -9.52
CA PRO A 42 4.37 1.50 -10.72
C PRO A 42 3.17 1.00 -11.54
N LYS A 43 2.21 1.89 -11.81
CA LYS A 43 1.06 1.54 -12.63
C LYS A 43 1.62 1.19 -14.01
N TYR A 44 1.58 -0.09 -14.37
CA TYR A 44 1.97 -0.56 -15.69
C TYR A 44 1.03 0.06 -16.71
N LEU A 45 1.40 1.24 -17.24
CA LEU A 45 0.60 2.03 -18.17
C LEU A 45 0.22 1.18 -19.39
N ARG A 46 1.13 0.32 -19.85
CA ARG A 46 0.89 -0.63 -20.95
C ARG A 46 -0.30 -1.57 -20.70
N LYS A 47 -0.49 -2.03 -19.45
CA LYS A 47 -1.56 -2.96 -19.09
C LYS A 47 -2.93 -2.27 -19.04
N HIS A 48 -2.96 -0.99 -18.67
CA HIS A 48 -4.21 -0.25 -18.47
C HIS A 48 -4.61 0.63 -19.66
N TYR A 49 -3.64 1.18 -20.38
CA TYR A 49 -3.86 2.17 -21.46
C TYR A 49 -3.43 1.65 -22.85
N GLY A 50 -2.80 0.47 -22.92
CA GLY A 50 -2.36 -0.15 -24.16
C GLY A 50 -0.91 0.19 -24.54
N SER A 51 -0.48 -0.27 -25.72
CA SER A 51 0.92 -0.18 -26.15
C SER A 51 1.34 1.16 -26.76
N TRP A 52 0.42 2.12 -26.89
CA TRP A 52 0.66 3.38 -27.62
C TRP A 52 0.34 4.61 -26.75
N ALA A 53 1.16 5.65 -26.86
CA ALA A 53 0.94 6.94 -26.22
C ALA A 53 1.22 8.10 -27.18
N ILE A 54 0.38 9.14 -27.14
CA ILE A 54 0.58 10.40 -27.86
C ILE A 54 1.14 11.44 -26.88
N VAL A 55 2.22 12.13 -27.27
CA VAL A 55 2.80 13.21 -26.47
C VAL A 55 2.82 14.49 -27.30
N THR A 56 1.87 15.38 -27.04
CA THR A 56 1.84 16.70 -27.67
C THR A 56 2.91 17.60 -27.05
N GLY A 57 3.54 18.45 -27.88
CA GLY A 57 4.57 19.39 -27.39
C GLY A 57 5.86 18.71 -26.90
N CYS A 58 6.25 17.60 -27.52
CA CYS A 58 7.47 16.85 -27.20
C CYS A 58 8.77 17.48 -27.72
N THR A 59 8.69 18.63 -28.39
CA THR A 59 9.83 19.36 -28.97
C THR A 59 10.78 19.88 -27.92
N ASP A 60 10.32 20.29 -26.73
CA ASP A 60 11.22 20.66 -25.65
C ASP A 60 10.63 20.55 -24.24
N GLY A 61 11.47 20.71 -23.22
CA GLY A 61 11.08 20.82 -21.82
C GLY A 61 10.39 19.55 -21.28
N ILE A 62 9.25 19.76 -20.62
CA ILE A 62 8.51 18.70 -19.92
C ILE A 62 8.02 17.62 -20.89
N GLY A 63 7.53 18.02 -22.07
CA GLY A 63 7.04 17.07 -23.09
C GLY A 63 8.14 16.12 -23.56
N ARG A 64 9.35 16.62 -23.80
CA ARG A 64 10.53 15.82 -24.17
C ARG A 64 10.91 14.83 -23.07
N ALA A 65 10.89 15.26 -21.82
CA ALA A 65 11.17 14.39 -20.67
C ALA A 65 10.10 13.31 -20.51
N PHE A 66 8.83 13.66 -20.73
CA PHE A 66 7.71 12.73 -20.64
C PHE A 66 7.74 11.68 -21.75
N ALA A 67 7.99 12.09 -23.00
CA ALA A 67 8.20 11.18 -24.12
C ALA A 67 9.35 10.21 -23.83
N ARG A 68 10.50 10.69 -23.34
CA ARG A 68 11.61 9.80 -22.95
C ARG A 68 11.25 8.83 -21.83
N LYS A 69 10.46 9.26 -20.84
CA LYS A 69 10.01 8.40 -19.74
C LYS A 69 9.08 7.30 -20.25
N LEU A 70 8.10 7.64 -21.08
CA LEU A 70 7.17 6.67 -21.67
C LEU A 70 7.87 5.68 -22.61
N ALA A 71 8.87 6.14 -23.36
CA ALA A 71 9.70 5.26 -24.21
C ALA A 71 10.44 4.22 -23.38
N ARG A 72 11.00 4.61 -22.22
CA ARG A 72 11.68 3.71 -21.28
C ARG A 72 10.74 2.68 -20.65
N GLU A 73 9.47 3.03 -20.49
CA GLU A 73 8.44 2.08 -20.03
C GLU A 73 7.95 1.15 -21.14
N GLY A 74 8.51 1.24 -22.36
CA GLY A 74 8.24 0.32 -23.46
C GLY A 74 6.93 0.57 -24.18
N LEU A 75 6.46 1.82 -24.18
CA LEU A 75 5.30 2.28 -24.96
C LEU A 75 5.78 2.80 -26.32
N ASN A 76 5.02 2.49 -27.37
CA ASN A 76 5.21 3.07 -28.70
C ASN A 76 4.67 4.50 -28.69
N LEU A 77 5.51 5.47 -29.05
CA LEU A 77 5.17 6.88 -28.98
C LEU A 77 4.88 7.47 -30.34
N ILE A 78 3.83 8.29 -30.39
CA ILE A 78 3.54 9.18 -31.50
C ILE A 78 3.79 10.60 -31.00
N LEU A 79 4.67 11.32 -31.71
CA LEU A 79 5.13 12.67 -31.43
C LEU A 79 4.38 13.69 -32.30
#